data_AF-E3S0Y1-F1
#
_entry.id   AF-E3S0Y1-F1
#
_cell.length_a   1.000
_cell.length_b   1.000
_cell.length_c   1.000
_cell.angle_alpha   90.00
_cell.angle_beta   90.00
_cell.angle_gamma   90.00
#
_symmetry.space_group_name_H-M   'P 1'
#
loop_
_entity.id
_entity.type
_entity.pdbx_description
1 polymer ?
#
loop_
_entity_poly.entity_id
_entity_poly.type
_entity_poly.pdbx_seq_one_letter_code
_entity_poly.pdbx_strand_id
1 'polypeptide(L)'
;MPVDGERWLFERVGESASIRSRFMKPGTQSGVDRQAVERYMDRVVEFREKLAVLMHMTGGQPARGPELLSVRHSNTVQGGHRNIFIEDGMVVFVTRYHKGYKVSGDVKIIHRYLPREVGEL
;
A
#
# COMPACT_ATOMS: atom_id res chain seq x y z
N MET A 1 14.09 10.16 -14.68
CA MET A 1 15.27 10.35 -13.81
C MET A 1 15.06 9.52 -12.54
N PRO A 2 16.08 8.79 -12.05
CA PRO A 2 15.96 8.09 -10.77
C PRO A 2 15.71 9.12 -9.66
N VAL A 3 14.72 8.85 -8.82
CA VAL A 3 14.39 9.67 -7.64
C VAL A 3 15.23 9.23 -6.45
N ASP A 4 15.76 10.20 -5.71
CA ASP A 4 16.49 9.96 -4.47
C ASP A 4 15.50 9.51 -3.37
N GLY A 5 15.44 8.20 -3.11
CA GLY A 5 14.46 7.60 -2.20
C GLY A 5 14.57 8.10 -0.76
N GLU A 6 15.73 8.61 -0.32
CA GLU A 6 15.92 9.11 1.05
C GLU A 6 15.26 10.48 1.26
N ARG A 7 15.32 11.34 0.24
CA ARG A 7 14.80 12.71 0.32
C ARG A 7 13.46 12.90 -0.35
N TRP A 8 13.07 12.00 -1.26
CA TRP A 8 11.86 12.13 -2.06
C TRP A 8 10.59 12.40 -1.24
N LEU A 9 10.40 11.70 -0.11
CA LEU A 9 9.22 11.90 0.72
C LEU A 9 9.23 13.28 1.40
N PHE A 10 10.38 13.71 1.91
CA PHE A 10 10.54 15.02 2.54
C PHE A 10 10.38 16.15 1.55
N GLU A 11 10.96 16.03 0.36
CA GLU A 11 10.81 16.97 -0.75
C GLU A 11 9.33 17.09 -1.14
N ARG A 12 8.64 15.96 -1.32
CA ARG A 12 7.21 15.94 -1.65
C ARG A 12 6.34 16.59 -0.58
N VAL A 13 6.64 16.36 0.70
CA VAL A 13 5.95 17.00 1.82
C VAL A 13 6.20 18.51 1.83
N GLY A 14 7.43 18.94 1.50
CA GLY A 14 7.83 20.34 1.44
C GLY A 14 7.20 21.13 0.29
N GLU A 15 7.03 20.50 -0.87
CA GLU A 15 6.43 21.09 -2.08
C GLU A 15 4.93 21.40 -1.93
N SER A 16 4.20 20.58 -1.17
CA SER A 16 2.76 20.76 -0.98
C SER A 16 2.47 21.59 0.28
N ALA A 17 1.97 22.81 0.10
CA ALA A 17 1.61 23.69 1.22
C ALA A 17 0.59 23.05 2.19
N SER A 18 -0.34 22.24 1.67
CA SER A 18 -1.37 21.55 2.47
C SER A 18 -0.84 20.34 3.24
N ILE A 19 0.17 19.64 2.71
CA ILE A 19 0.82 18.52 3.41
C ILE A 19 1.82 19.08 4.43
N ARG A 20 2.57 20.10 4.04
CA ARG A 20 3.53 20.81 4.91
C ARG A 20 2.87 21.35 6.17
N SER A 21 1.71 22.01 6.04
CA SER A 21 0.98 22.54 7.20
C SER A 21 0.47 21.46 8.16
N ARG A 22 0.31 20.22 7.69
CA ARG A 22 -0.17 19.09 8.50
C ARG A 22 0.95 18.35 9.23
N PHE A 23 2.16 18.31 8.66
CA PHE A 23 3.26 17.47 9.16
C PHE A 23 4.49 18.25 9.63
N MET A 24 4.61 19.54 9.32
CA MET A 24 5.73 20.36 9.78
C MET A 24 5.32 21.23 10.96
N LYS A 25 6.16 21.28 11.99
CA LYS A 25 5.97 22.13 13.18
C LYS A 25 7.28 22.89 13.45
N PRO A 26 7.35 24.17 13.05
CA PRO A 26 8.52 25.01 13.34
C PRO A 26 8.79 25.04 14.85
N GLY A 27 10.07 24.95 15.24
CA GLY A 27 10.49 24.99 16.64
C GLY A 27 10.64 23.63 17.33
N THR A 28 10.35 22.51 16.65
CA THR A 28 10.79 21.18 17.12
C THR A 28 12.21 20.89 16.60
N GLN A 29 12.97 20.02 17.30
CA GLN A 29 14.34 19.65 16.89
C GLN A 29 14.42 19.09 15.46
N SER A 30 13.39 18.38 15.00
CA SER A 30 13.33 17.79 13.67
C SER A 30 12.55 18.65 12.66
N GLY A 31 11.87 19.70 13.09
CA GLY A 31 10.91 20.47 12.27
C GLY A 31 9.62 19.72 11.91
N VAL A 32 9.44 18.48 12.40
CA VAL A 32 8.30 17.60 12.11
C VAL A 32 7.35 17.55 13.32
N ASP A 33 6.05 17.51 13.04
CA ASP A 33 5.01 17.21 14.03
C ASP A 33 4.89 15.70 14.22
N ARG A 34 5.55 15.18 15.27
CA ARG A 34 5.53 13.75 15.60
C ARG A 34 4.12 13.20 15.83
N GLN A 35 3.24 13.96 16.48
CA GLN A 35 1.88 13.50 16.75
C GLN A 35 1.05 13.43 15.47
N ALA A 36 1.29 14.33 14.52
CA ALA A 36 0.63 14.25 13.22
C ALA A 36 1.08 13.02 12.42
N VAL A 37 2.37 12.67 12.51
CA VAL A 37 2.90 11.44 11.91
C VAL A 37 2.27 10.20 12.55
N GLU A 38 2.23 10.13 13.88
CA GLU A 38 1.61 9.01 14.60
C GLU A 38 0.12 8.84 14.20
N ARG A 39 -0.67 9.93 14.22
CA ARG A 39 -2.07 9.89 13.76
C ARG A 39 -2.22 9.47 12.30
N TYR A 40 -1.27 9.82 11.44
CA TYR A 40 -1.28 9.36 10.05
C TYR A 40 -1.00 7.86 9.96
N MET A 41 -0.03 7.35 10.73
CA MET A 41 0.27 5.93 10.77
C MET A 41 -0.92 5.11 11.28
N ASP A 42 -1.65 5.60 12.28
CA ASP A 42 -2.89 4.96 12.75
C ASP A 42 -3.95 4.88 11.63
N ARG A 43 -4.12 5.97 10.87
CA ARG A 43 -5.01 5.99 9.70
C ARG A 43 -4.57 5.03 8.60
N VAL A 44 -3.26 4.84 8.41
CA VAL A 44 -2.73 3.86 7.45
C VAL A 44 -3.08 2.43 7.91
N VAL A 45 -3.02 2.15 9.21
CA VAL A 45 -3.45 0.84 9.75
C VAL A 45 -4.95 0.64 9.50
N GLU A 46 -5.79 1.60 9.89
CA GLU A 46 -7.24 1.53 9.68
C GLU A 46 -7.61 1.37 8.19
N PHE A 47 -6.93 2.13 7.31
CA PHE A 47 -7.11 2.01 5.86
C PHE A 47 -6.79 0.61 5.37
N ARG A 48 -5.68 0.00 5.83
CA ARG A 48 -5.29 -1.36 5.42
C ARG A 48 -6.28 -2.42 5.90
N GLU A 49 -6.84 -2.26 7.09
CA GLU A 49 -7.88 -3.15 7.62
C GLU A 49 -9.15 -3.08 6.76
N LYS A 50 -9.64 -1.87 6.46
CA LYS A 50 -10.79 -1.67 5.58
C LYS A 50 -10.54 -2.19 4.17
N LEU A 51 -9.35 -1.93 3.62
CA LEU A 51 -8.97 -2.43 2.31
C LEU A 51 -8.93 -3.96 2.28
N ALA A 52 -8.46 -4.63 3.34
CA ALA A 52 -8.49 -6.09 3.44
C ALA A 52 -9.91 -6.65 3.38
N VAL A 53 -10.86 -6.00 4.08
CA VAL A 53 -12.29 -6.36 4.04
C VAL A 53 -12.85 -6.16 2.63
N LEU A 54 -12.59 -5.01 2.00
CA LEU A 54 -13.06 -4.73 0.64
C LEU A 54 -12.48 -5.71 -0.39
N MET A 55 -11.18 -6.03 -0.30
CA MET A 55 -10.56 -7.06 -1.13
C MET A 55 -11.21 -8.43 -0.97
N HIS A 56 -11.60 -8.79 0.26
CA HIS A 56 -12.28 -10.06 0.55
C HIS A 56 -13.70 -10.10 -0.01
N MET A 57 -14.46 -9.02 0.13
CA MET A 57 -15.87 -8.95 -0.28
C MET A 57 -16.06 -8.73 -1.78
N THR A 58 -15.15 -7.96 -2.42
CA THR A 58 -15.35 -7.46 -3.79
C THR A 58 -14.32 -7.98 -4.78
N GLY A 59 -13.25 -8.64 -4.33
CA GLY A 59 -12.18 -9.18 -5.18
C GLY A 59 -12.54 -10.44 -5.98
N GLY A 60 -13.83 -10.74 -6.14
CA GLY A 60 -14.34 -11.95 -6.81
C GLY A 60 -14.53 -13.13 -5.85
N GLN A 61 -14.00 -14.31 -6.19
CA GLN A 61 -14.05 -15.45 -5.26
C GLN A 61 -13.27 -15.13 -3.98
N PRO A 62 -13.80 -15.47 -2.79
CA PRO A 62 -13.14 -15.17 -1.53
C PRO A 62 -11.70 -15.67 -1.53
N ALA A 63 -10.75 -14.75 -1.40
CA ALA A 63 -9.35 -15.11 -1.22
C ALA A 63 -9.24 -15.99 0.02
N ARG A 64 -8.53 -17.12 -0.09
CA ARG A 64 -8.25 -17.98 1.07
C ARG A 64 -7.44 -17.17 2.07
N GLY A 65 -7.74 -17.27 3.37
CA GLY A 65 -7.10 -16.45 4.42
C GLY A 65 -5.59 -16.22 4.25
N PRO A 66 -4.77 -17.26 3.98
CA PRO A 66 -3.33 -17.10 3.75
C PRO A 66 -2.94 -16.25 2.52
N GLU A 67 -3.76 -16.25 1.47
CA GLU A 67 -3.53 -15.46 0.25
C GLU A 67 -3.81 -13.97 0.47
N LEU A 68 -4.82 -13.65 1.28
CA LEU A 68 -5.13 -12.26 1.64
C LEU A 68 -4.10 -11.69 2.63
N LEU A 69 -3.70 -12.49 3.63
CA LEU A 69 -2.76 -12.07 4.66
C LEU A 69 -1.30 -12.02 4.19
N SER A 70 -0.99 -12.55 3.00
CA SER A 70 0.33 -12.44 2.36
C SER A 70 0.46 -11.25 1.41
N VAL A 71 -0.61 -10.46 1.21
CA VAL A 71 -0.58 -9.23 0.39
C VAL A 71 0.27 -8.16 1.08
N ARG A 72 1.26 -7.66 0.36
CA ARG A 72 2.14 -6.57 0.83
C ARG A 72 1.68 -5.23 0.29
N HIS A 73 1.57 -4.24 1.17
CA HIS A 73 1.26 -2.85 0.81
C HIS A 73 2.51 -2.03 0.44
N SER A 74 3.70 -2.47 0.87
CA SER A 74 4.98 -1.81 0.63
C SER A 74 6.01 -2.78 0.04
N ASN A 75 7.00 -2.22 -0.65
CA ASN A 75 8.14 -3.00 -1.14
C ASN A 75 9.01 -3.41 0.05
N THR A 76 9.56 -4.63 0.04
CA THR A 76 10.47 -5.08 1.08
C THR A 76 11.84 -5.40 0.51
N VAL A 77 12.89 -5.08 1.28
CA VAL A 77 14.30 -5.26 0.87
C VAL A 77 14.60 -6.73 0.52
N GLN A 78 14.01 -7.67 1.25
CA GLN A 78 14.26 -9.12 1.10
C GLN A 78 13.15 -9.88 0.36
N GLY A 79 12.01 -9.24 0.04
CA GLY A 79 10.82 -9.94 -0.44
C GLY A 79 10.28 -9.51 -1.81
N GLY A 80 10.83 -8.46 -2.42
CA GLY A 80 10.42 -8.00 -3.74
C GLY A 80 9.25 -7.00 -3.72
N HIS A 81 8.61 -6.82 -4.87
CA HIS A 81 7.57 -5.80 -5.06
C HIS A 81 6.34 -6.00 -4.16
N ARG A 82 5.73 -4.88 -3.79
CA ARG A 82 4.39 -4.81 -3.19
C ARG A 82 3.35 -5.48 -4.07
N ASN A 83 2.21 -5.82 -3.50
CA ASN A 83 1.13 -6.51 -4.16
C ASN A 83 -0.02 -5.57 -4.55
N ILE A 84 -0.07 -4.35 -4.02
CA ILE A 84 -1.18 -3.39 -4.26
C ILE A 84 -0.70 -2.26 -5.17
N PHE A 85 -1.51 -1.95 -6.18
CA PHE A 85 -1.26 -0.90 -7.17
C PHE A 85 -2.55 -0.15 -7.52
N ILE A 86 -2.38 1.02 -8.13
CA ILE A 86 -3.46 1.81 -8.73
C ILE A 86 -3.23 1.83 -10.23
N GLU A 87 -4.25 1.46 -11.00
CA GLU A 87 -4.24 1.45 -12.47
C GLU A 87 -5.57 2.05 -12.96
N ASP A 88 -5.52 3.14 -13.71
CA ASP A 88 -6.69 3.87 -14.23
C ASP A 88 -7.77 4.20 -13.18
N GLY A 89 -7.33 4.55 -11.97
CA GLY A 89 -8.21 4.88 -10.84
C GLY A 89 -8.78 3.66 -10.12
N MET A 90 -8.46 2.45 -10.55
CA MET A 90 -8.86 1.21 -9.89
C MET A 90 -7.75 0.70 -8.97
N VAL A 91 -8.16 0.10 -7.85
CA VAL A 91 -7.23 -0.65 -7.00
C VAL A 91 -7.07 -2.05 -7.59
N VAL A 92 -5.82 -2.45 -7.84
CA VAL A 92 -5.48 -3.81 -8.23
C VAL A 92 -4.56 -4.44 -7.19
N PHE A 93 -4.86 -5.67 -6.81
CA PHE A 93 -3.97 -6.47 -5.98
C PHE A 93 -3.54 -7.75 -6.70
N VAL A 94 -2.24 -8.01 -6.65
CA VAL A 94 -1.56 -9.05 -7.41
C VAL A 94 -1.05 -10.11 -6.45
N THR A 95 -1.61 -11.31 -6.53
CA THR A 95 -1.19 -12.45 -5.70
C THR A 95 -0.50 -13.52 -6.52
N ARG A 96 0.46 -14.22 -5.90
CA ARG A 96 1.15 -15.36 -6.50
C ARG A 96 0.61 -16.64 -5.88
N TYR A 97 -0.04 -17.46 -6.68
CA TYR A 97 -0.57 -18.75 -6.24
C TYR A 97 0.44 -19.87 -6.49
N HIS A 98 0.66 -20.73 -5.49
CA HIS A 98 1.76 -21.70 -5.45
C HIS A 98 1.31 -23.17 -5.26
N LYS A 99 0.08 -23.54 -5.64
CA LYS A 99 -0.33 -24.96 -5.61
C LYS A 99 0.42 -25.73 -6.70
N GLY A 100 1.33 -26.62 -6.28
CA GLY A 100 2.10 -27.48 -7.17
C GLY A 100 3.52 -27.01 -7.48
N TYR A 101 4.02 -25.92 -6.86
CA TYR A 101 5.36 -25.39 -7.15
C TYR A 101 6.48 -26.43 -7.00
N LYS A 102 6.41 -27.28 -5.97
CA LYS A 102 7.38 -28.38 -5.76
C LYS A 102 7.34 -29.46 -6.87
N VAL A 103 6.29 -29.48 -7.69
CA VAL A 103 6.05 -30.51 -8.71
C VAL A 103 6.24 -29.95 -10.13
N SER A 104 5.79 -28.71 -10.42
CA SER A 104 5.85 -28.13 -11.77
C SER A 104 6.76 -26.90 -11.92
N GLY A 105 7.21 -26.29 -10.81
CA GLY A 105 7.94 -25.01 -10.84
C GLY A 105 7.10 -23.80 -11.26
N ASP A 106 5.79 -23.99 -11.50
CA ASP A 106 4.95 -22.99 -12.17
C ASP A 106 4.26 -22.07 -11.15
N VAL A 107 4.33 -20.76 -11.37
CA VAL A 107 3.76 -19.74 -10.49
C VAL A 107 2.66 -18.99 -11.23
N LYS A 108 1.41 -19.15 -10.77
CA LYS A 108 0.29 -18.42 -11.35
C LYS A 108 0.19 -17.02 -10.73
N ILE A 109 0.35 -15.99 -11.55
CA ILE A 109 0.11 -14.61 -11.17
C ILE A 109 -1.36 -14.29 -11.40
N ILE A 110 -2.03 -13.75 -10.38
CA ILE A 110 -3.45 -13.40 -10.42
C ILE A 110 -3.57 -11.91 -10.12
N HIS A 111 -4.09 -11.15 -11.08
CA HIS A 111 -4.47 -9.75 -10.93
C HIS A 111 -5.96 -9.70 -10.58
N ARG A 112 -6.30 -9.01 -9.48
CA ARG A 112 -7.69 -8.79 -9.07
C ARG A 112 -7.93 -7.30 -8.99
N TYR A 113 -8.81 -6.81 -9.85
CA TYR A 113 -9.28 -5.42 -9.84
C TYR A 113 -10.48 -5.33 -8.90
N LEU A 114 -10.45 -4.35 -8.01
CA LEU A 114 -11.61 -4.01 -7.20
C LEU A 114 -12.57 -3.13 -8.00
N PRO A 115 -13.86 -3.09 -7.63
CA PRO A 115 -14.79 -2.12 -8.19
C PRO A 115 -14.24 -0.70 -8.09
N ARG A 116 -14.56 0.13 -9.09
CA ARG A 116 -14.06 1.51 -9.19
C ARG A 116 -14.41 2.33 -7.95
N GLU A 117 -15.59 2.08 -7.38
CA GLU A 117 -16.08 2.71 -6.17
C GLU A 117 -15.11 2.56 -5.00
N VAL A 118 -14.37 1.44 -4.92
CA VAL A 118 -13.34 1.22 -3.89
C VAL A 118 -12.10 2.11 -4.11
N GLY A 119 -11.73 2.36 -5.37
CA GLY A 119 -10.60 3.23 -5.70
C GLY A 119 -10.90 4.72 -5.56
N GLU A 120 -12.18 5.09 -5.52
CA GLU A 120 -12.67 6.46 -5.40
C GLU A 120 -13.05 6.85 -3.95
N LEU A 121 -12.94 5.92 -2.98
CA LEU A 121 -13.09 6.18 -1.53
C LEU A 121 -11.96 7.07 -0.97
#